data_AF-A0ABD0Q7R4-F1
#
_entry.id   AF-A0ABD0Q7R4-F1
#
_cell.length_a   1.000
_cell.length_b   1.000
_cell.length_c   1.000
_cell.angle_alpha   90.00
_cell.angle_beta   90.00
_cell.angle_gamma   90.00
#
_symmetry.space_group_name_H-M   'P 1'
#
loop_
_entity.id
_entity.type
_entity.pdbx_description
1 polymer ?
#
loop_
_entity_poly.entity_id
_entity_poly.type
_entity_poly.pdbx_seq_one_letter_code
_entity_poly.pdbx_strand_id
1 'polypeptide(L)' 'ALLNEGEPGYFLVRVSERIFGYVLSYRSSEGIKHLLIDASENCYMLLGDQIRFSSLSELVEYHKVNVSYVS' A
#
# COMPACT_ATOMS: atom_id res chain seq x y z
N ALA A 1 -4.30 -0.57 -17.77
CA ALA A 1 -4.56 -0.41 -16.32
C ALA A 1 -3.77 0.80 -15.82
N LEU A 2 -4.26 1.55 -14.82
CA LEU A 2 -3.70 2.85 -14.42
C LEU A 2 -2.20 2.87 -14.03
N LEU A 3 -1.63 1.72 -13.65
CA LEU A 3 -0.20 1.60 -13.30
C LEU A 3 0.66 0.95 -14.39
N ASN A 4 0.08 0.58 -15.54
CA ASN A 4 0.85 0.02 -16.66
C ASN A 4 1.69 1.11 -17.34
N GLU A 5 1.23 2.35 -17.27
CA GLU A 5 1.90 3.56 -17.74
C GLU A 5 2.29 4.36 -16.49
N GLY A 6 3.54 4.83 -16.41
CA GLY A 6 4.06 5.58 -15.26
C GLY A 6 5.42 5.10 -14.75
N GLU A 7 6.06 5.95 -13.96
CA GLU A 7 7.40 5.76 -13.41
C GLU A 7 7.38 4.98 -12.08
N PRO A 8 8.51 4.36 -11.68
CA PRO A 8 8.64 3.80 -10.34
C PRO A 8 8.24 4.80 -9.25
N GLY A 9 7.47 4.33 -8.27
CA GLY A 9 6.88 5.15 -7.20
C GLY A 9 5.43 5.57 -7.44
N TYR A 10 4.92 5.47 -8.68
CA TYR A 10 3.50 5.68 -8.94
C TYR A 10 2.67 4.63 -8.20
N PHE A 11 1.60 5.06 -7.55
CA PHE A 11 0.77 4.18 -6.73
C PHE A 11 -0.70 4.55 -6.79
N LEU A 12 -1.54 3.59 -6.38
CA LEU A 12 -2.95 3.82 -6.07
C LEU A 12 -3.36 2.94 -4.89
N VAL A 13 -4.36 3.40 -4.17
CA VAL A 13 -5.07 2.60 -3.17
C VAL A 13 -6.49 2.37 -3.66
N ARG A 14 -6.97 1.13 -3.56
CA ARG A 14 -8.32 0.74 -3.97
C ARG A 14 -8.96 -0.17 -2.92
N VAL A 15 -10.29 -0.22 -2.89
CA VAL A 15 -11.04 -1.15 -2.04
C VAL A 15 -10.69 -2.59 -2.42
N SER A 16 -10.56 -3.46 -1.41
CA SER A 16 -10.38 -4.90 -1.62
C SER A 16 -11.72 -5.62 -1.66
N GLU A 17 -11.87 -6.55 -2.60
CA GLU A 17 -13.03 -7.48 -2.65
C GLU A 17 -12.78 -8.76 -1.85
N ARG A 18 -11.56 -8.97 -1.33
CA ARG A 18 -11.14 -10.23 -0.67
C ARG A 18 -10.99 -10.12 0.84
N ILE A 19 -10.77 -8.91 1.36
CA ILE A 19 -10.56 -8.63 2.78
C ILE A 19 -11.31 -7.37 3.17
N PHE A 20 -11.57 -7.19 4.47
CA PHE A 20 -12.04 -5.93 5.01
C PHE A 20 -10.89 -4.91 5.03
N GLY A 21 -10.76 -4.15 3.94
CA GLY A 21 -9.70 -3.17 3.78
C GLY A 21 -9.39 -2.82 2.33
N TYR A 22 -8.13 -2.55 2.06
CA TYR A 22 -7.67 -1.95 0.80
C TYR A 22 -6.53 -2.74 0.16
N VAL A 23 -6.20 -2.39 -1.08
CA VAL A 23 -5.01 -2.83 -1.78
C VAL A 23 -4.20 -1.61 -2.17
N LEU A 24 -2.97 -1.51 -1.67
CA LEU A 24 -1.96 -0.58 -2.18
C LEU A 24 -1.25 -1.24 -3.37
N SER A 25 -1.40 -0.66 -4.55
CA SER A 25 -0.69 -1.09 -5.75
C SER A 25 0.32 -0.02 -6.13
N TYR A 26 1.57 -0.40 -6.39
CA TYR A 26 2.61 0.55 -6.79
C TYR A 26 3.53 -0.01 -7.87
N ARG A 27 4.07 0.88 -8.70
CA ARG A 27 5.08 0.57 -9.71
C ARG A 27 6.45 0.55 -9.05
N SER A 28 7.07 -0.63 -9.00
CA SER A 28 8.50 -0.78 -8.70
C SER A 28 9.32 -0.84 -9.98
N SER A 29 10.65 -0.85 -9.86
CA SER A 29 11.58 -1.11 -10.97
C SER A 29 11.35 -2.48 -11.63
N GLU A 30 10.88 -3.47 -10.87
CA GLU A 30 10.70 -4.86 -11.32
C GLU A 30 9.27 -5.17 -11.80
N GLY A 31 8.36 -4.18 -11.75
CA GLY A 31 6.96 -4.36 -12.10
C GLY A 31 6.01 -3.84 -11.02
N ILE A 32 4.73 -4.23 -11.13
CA ILE A 32 3.68 -3.77 -10.22
C ILE A 32 3.62 -4.69 -9.00
N LYS A 33 3.73 -4.12 -7.81
CA LYS A 33 3.59 -4.82 -6.52
C LYS A 33 2.23 -4.49 -5.90
N HIS A 34 1.62 -5.47 -5.25
CA HIS A 34 0.32 -5.35 -4.58
C HIS A 34 0.45 -5.75 -3.12
N LEU A 35 0.10 -4.83 -2.22
CA LEU A 35 0.12 -5.03 -0.78
C LEU A 35 -1.30 -4.90 -0.25
N LEU A 36 -1.70 -5.83 0.62
CA LEU A 36 -2.98 -5.77 1.30
C LEU A 36 -2.87 -4.81 2.50
N ILE A 37 -3.87 -3.96 2.67
CA ILE A 37 -4.04 -3.12 3.85
C ILE A 37 -5.24 -3.68 4.61
N ASP A 38 -4.97 -4.16 5.83
CA ASP A 38 -6.02 -4.47 6.79
C ASP A 38 -6.55 -3.15 7.37
N ALA A 39 -7.88 -3.01 7.37
CA ALA A 39 -8.58 -1.87 7.95
C ALA A 39 -9.50 -2.29 9.12
N SER A 40 -9.26 -3.46 9.70
CA SER A 40 -9.96 -3.96 10.87
C SER A 40 -9.59 -3.17 12.14
N GLU A 41 -10.40 -3.34 13.19
CA GLU A 41 -10.14 -2.76 14.52
C GLU A 41 -9.98 -1.22 14.56
N ASN A 42 -10.59 -0.49 13.61
CA ASN A 42 -10.45 0.97 13.48
C ASN A 42 -9.00 1.46 13.29
N CYS A 43 -8.13 0.62 12.73
CA CYS A 43 -6.75 0.98 12.40
C CYS A 43 -6.40 0.53 10.98
N TYR A 44 -5.26 0.99 10.47
CA TYR A 44 -4.76 0.63 9.15
C TYR A 44 -3.36 0.03 9.27
N MET A 45 -3.11 -1.09 8.60
CA MET A 45 -1.80 -1.75 8.62
C MET A 45 -1.58 -2.56 7.34
N LEU A 46 -0.33 -2.64 6.86
CA LEU A 46 0.01 -3.60 5.81
C LEU A 46 -0.01 -5.02 6.36
N LEU A 47 -0.63 -5.94 5.63
CA LEU A 47 -0.77 -7.31 6.09
C LEU A 47 0.60 -7.97 6.23
N GLY A 48 0.94 -8.41 7.46
CA GLY A 48 2.26 -8.94 7.82
C GLY A 48 3.23 -7.92 8.44
N ASP A 49 2.84 -6.65 8.54
CA ASP A 49 3.56 -5.61 9.29
C ASP A 49 3.11 -5.59 10.78
N GLN A 50 3.83 -4.85 11.62
CA GLN A 50 3.52 -4.62 13.04
C GLN A 50 3.09 -3.17 13.32
N ILE A 51 3.25 -2.27 12.35
CA ILE A 51 2.98 -0.84 12.53
C ILE A 51 1.53 -0.55 12.17
N ARG A 52 0.78 -0.01 13.14
CA ARG A 52 -0.61 0.39 12.98
C ARG A 52 -0.72 1.91 12.86
N PHE A 53 -1.60 2.36 11.98
CA PHE A 53 -1.87 3.77 11.72
C PHE A 53 -3.32 4.12 12.03
N SER A 54 -3.56 5.37 12.42
CA SER A 54 -4.91 5.87 12.71
C SER A 54 -5.67 6.26 11.45
N SER A 55 -4.95 6.51 10.35
CA SER A 55 -5.52 6.82 9.05
C SER A 55 -4.74 6.18 7.90
N LEU A 56 -5.44 5.98 6.78
CA LEU A 56 -4.83 5.51 5.54
C LEU A 56 -3.75 6.48 5.02
N SER A 57 -3.96 7.79 5.20
CA SER A 57 -2.99 8.82 4.79
C SER A 57 -1.68 8.70 5.57
N GLU A 58 -1.73 8.46 6.88
CA GLU A 58 -0.54 8.24 7.70
C GLU A 58 0.23 7.00 7.26
N LEU A 59 -0.47 5.89 7.01
CA LEU A 59 0.14 4.66 6.49
C LEU A 59 0.88 4.94 5.19
N VAL A 60 0.22 5.59 4.23
CA VAL A 60 0.80 5.90 2.92
C VAL A 60 2.02 6.81 3.07
N GLU A 61 1.93 7.87 3.87
CA GLU A 61 3.04 8.80 4.05
C GLU A 61 4.25 8.17 4.74
N TYR A 62 4.00 7.32 5.75
CA TYR A 62 5.05 6.56 6.40
C TYR A 62 5.80 5.67 5.42
N HIS A 63 5.08 4.92 4.57
CA HIS A 63 5.70 4.01 3.62
C HIS A 63 6.31 4.72 2.39
N LYS A 64 5.90 5.94 2.03
CA LYS A 64 6.63 6.70 1.00
C LYS A 64 8.09 6.98 1.40
N VAL A 65 8.33 7.20 2.69
CA VAL A 65 9.65 7.58 3.22
C VAL A 65 10.45 6.36 3.69
N ASN A 66 9.79 5.36 4.26
CA ASN A 66 10.44 4.27 5.01
C ASN A 66 10.40 2.89 4.34
N VAL A 67 10.14 2.78 3.03
CA VAL A 67 10.13 1.47 2.37
C VAL A 67 11.56 0.97 2.14
N SER A 68 12.00 0.02 2.97
CA SER A 68 13.22 -0.79 2.76
C SER A 68 13.09 -1.81 1.62
N TYR A 69 11.98 -1.81 0.88
CA TYR A 69 11.71 -2.71 -0.26
C TYR A 69 11.99 -2.05 -1.64
N VAL A 70 12.63 -0.87 -1.68
CA VAL A 70 13.02 -0.16 -2.92
C VAL A 70 14.52 -0.29 -3.24
N SER A 71 15.23 -1.26 -2.64
CA SER A 71 16.53 -1.70 -3.15
C SER A 71 16.35 -2.77 -4.22
#